data_AF-A0A9J5WCZ9-F1
#
_entry.id   AF-A0A9J5WCZ9-F1
#
_cell.length_a   1.000
_cell.length_b   1.000
_cell.length_c   1.000
_cell.angle_alpha   90.00
_cell.angle_beta   90.00
_cell.angle_gamma   90.00
#
_symmetry.space_group_name_H-M   'P 1'
#
loop_
_entity.id
_entity.type
_entity.pdbx_description
1 polymer ?
#
loop_
_entity_poly.entity_id
_entity_poly.type
_entity_poly.pdbx_seq_one_letter_code
_entity_poly.pdbx_strand_id
1 'polypeptide(L)'
;MSSWLINPYDPISKKTYILNNSSLHIVIQNSHLDTWIELVVKLNVTELGIHPSILRPNSLPHVIYDAKKLKTLSLSKCKFEFDISTTDIRFCCLEALSLNHVHISDAQLQRVIERCLSIRTLSLYYCEGISKCHIFGLVHLEYLTASYCKLHSVIVEAPYLRCFIYNEYTEQDNVLPCEIAILGGYNTLQTLELTGASITDQQFRDIFCKFPNISELELARRYKLNNIEI
;
A
#
# COMPACT_ATOMS: atom_id res chain seq x y z
N MET A 1 -22.38 1.68 -2.89
CA MET A 1 -20.97 1.83 -3.30
C MET A 1 -20.30 2.72 -2.27
N SER A 2 -19.89 2.14 -1.15
CA SER A 2 -19.28 2.89 -0.04
C SER A 2 -17.78 2.92 -0.22
N SER A 3 -17.30 4.10 -0.61
CA SER A 3 -15.90 4.52 -0.55
C SER A 3 -15.45 4.54 0.91
N TRP A 4 -14.43 3.75 1.24
CA TRP A 4 -13.64 3.93 2.45
C TRP A 4 -12.18 4.15 2.03
N LEU A 5 -11.90 5.35 1.52
CA LEU A 5 -10.56 5.92 1.66
C LEU A 5 -10.39 6.25 3.14
N ILE A 6 -9.73 5.37 3.88
CA ILE A 6 -9.38 5.61 5.27
C ILE A 6 -8.44 6.82 5.30
N ASN A 7 -8.92 7.91 5.90
CA ASN A 7 -8.09 9.07 6.23
C ASN A 7 -7.04 8.65 7.28
N PRO A 8 -5.73 8.78 7.00
CA PRO A 8 -4.68 8.36 7.93
C PRO A 8 -4.61 9.23 9.21
N TYR A 9 -5.38 10.31 9.32
CA TYR A 9 -5.38 11.23 10.46
C TYR A 9 -6.53 11.07 11.45
N ASP A 10 -7.42 10.09 11.31
CA ASP A 10 -8.55 9.94 12.24
C ASP A 10 -8.14 9.15 13.51
N PRO A 11 -8.17 9.75 14.72
CA PRO A 11 -7.83 9.04 15.96
C PRO A 11 -8.91 8.01 16.29
N ILE A 12 -8.66 6.75 15.90
CA ILE A 12 -9.52 5.60 16.20
C ILE A 12 -9.66 5.45 17.72
N SER A 13 -10.76 5.97 18.27
CA SER A 13 -11.21 5.68 19.62
C SER A 13 -12.56 4.96 19.57
N LYS A 14 -12.55 3.75 20.17
CA LYS A 14 -13.69 2.93 20.64
C LYS A 14 -14.37 1.98 19.63
N LYS A 15 -14.10 0.68 19.90
CA LYS A 15 -14.80 -0.58 19.55
C LYS A 15 -15.94 -0.50 18.51
N THR A 16 -15.78 -1.15 17.37
CA THR A 16 -16.92 -1.73 16.63
C THR A 16 -16.55 -3.06 15.97
N TYR A 17 -17.28 -4.11 16.31
CA TYR A 17 -17.38 -5.36 15.55
C TYR A 17 -18.67 -5.28 14.74
N ILE A 18 -18.60 -5.02 13.43
CA ILE A 18 -19.79 -5.04 12.55
C ILE A 18 -19.79 -6.37 11.81
N LEU A 19 -20.63 -7.32 12.25
CA LEU A 19 -21.03 -8.45 11.43
C LEU A 19 -22.17 -7.97 10.51
N ASN A 20 -21.82 -7.36 9.39
CA ASN A 20 -22.73 -7.21 8.26
C ASN A 20 -22.15 -8.06 7.13
N ASN A 21 -22.62 -9.32 7.01
CA ASN A 21 -22.55 -10.32 5.93
C ASN A 21 -21.39 -10.37 4.88
N SER A 22 -20.35 -9.55 4.97
CA SER A 22 -19.26 -9.44 3.99
C SER A 22 -17.98 -8.80 4.53
N SER A 23 -18.05 -8.02 5.64
CA SER A 23 -16.90 -7.27 6.17
C SER A 23 -16.67 -7.57 7.65
N LEU A 24 -15.40 -7.77 8.04
CA LEU A 24 -14.99 -8.02 9.42
C LEU A 24 -13.79 -7.14 9.79
N HIS A 25 -13.98 -6.25 10.77
CA HIS A 25 -12.90 -5.51 11.42
C HIS A 25 -12.62 -6.11 12.80
N ILE A 26 -11.39 -6.56 13.02
CA ILE A 26 -10.95 -7.17 14.27
C ILE A 26 -10.00 -6.22 14.99
N VAL A 27 -10.47 -5.68 16.13
CA VAL A 27 -9.64 -4.92 17.07
C VAL A 27 -9.28 -5.85 18.23
N ILE A 28 -8.08 -6.44 18.17
CA ILE A 28 -7.75 -7.65 18.95
C ILE A 28 -7.17 -7.32 20.33
N GLN A 29 -7.82 -7.86 21.37
CA GLN A 29 -7.16 -8.24 22.64
C GLN A 29 -6.72 -9.72 22.53
N ASN A 30 -5.47 -9.89 22.12
CA ASN A 30 -4.64 -11.06 21.81
C ASN A 30 -5.13 -12.54 21.76
N SER A 31 -6.12 -13.03 22.52
CA SER A 31 -6.24 -14.49 22.74
C SER A 31 -6.96 -15.31 21.66
N HIS A 32 -7.50 -14.70 20.62
CA HIS A 32 -8.36 -15.39 19.64
C HIS A 32 -8.08 -15.08 18.17
N LEU A 33 -6.95 -14.42 17.83
CA LEU A 33 -6.63 -14.05 16.44
C LEU A 33 -6.73 -15.25 15.51
N ASP A 34 -6.12 -16.39 15.88
CA ASP A 34 -6.13 -17.60 15.05
C ASP A 34 -7.54 -18.09 14.74
N THR A 35 -8.40 -18.20 15.77
CA THR A 35 -9.80 -18.61 15.61
C THR A 35 -10.58 -17.66 14.71
N TRP A 36 -10.36 -16.35 14.84
CA TRP A 36 -11.05 -15.38 13.99
C TRP A 36 -10.60 -15.49 12.54
N ILE A 37 -9.32 -15.72 12.29
CA ILE A 37 -8.79 -15.86 10.93
C ILE A 37 -9.26 -17.17 10.28
N GLU A 38 -9.35 -18.26 11.05
CA GLU A 38 -9.98 -19.49 10.59
C GLU A 38 -11.44 -19.25 10.19
N LEU A 39 -12.20 -18.47 10.97
CA LEU A 39 -13.59 -18.11 10.64
C LEU A 39 -13.67 -17.24 9.39
N VAL A 40 -12.77 -16.27 9.21
CA VAL A 40 -12.70 -15.43 7.99
C VAL A 40 -12.61 -16.31 6.75
N VAL A 41 -11.71 -17.28 6.77
CA VAL A 41 -11.48 -18.20 5.66
C VAL A 41 -12.69 -19.12 5.47
N LYS A 42 -13.20 -19.71 6.55
CA LYS A 42 -14.35 -20.63 6.53
C LYS A 42 -15.64 -19.96 6.04
N LEU A 43 -15.86 -18.71 6.41
CA LEU A 43 -17.05 -17.94 6.06
C LEU A 43 -16.89 -17.16 4.75
N ASN A 44 -15.76 -17.29 4.05
CA ASN A 44 -15.48 -16.58 2.80
C ASN A 44 -15.65 -15.05 2.93
N VAL A 45 -15.17 -14.47 4.03
CA VAL A 45 -15.23 -13.03 4.26
C VAL A 45 -14.52 -12.30 3.12
N THR A 46 -15.13 -11.22 2.64
CA THR A 46 -14.61 -10.44 1.52
C THR A 46 -13.78 -9.24 1.96
N GLU A 47 -13.96 -8.74 3.18
CA GLU A 47 -13.18 -7.61 3.70
C GLU A 47 -12.69 -7.89 5.11
N LEU A 48 -11.38 -7.78 5.32
CA LEU A 48 -10.74 -8.04 6.60
C LEU A 48 -9.85 -6.86 7.00
N GLY A 49 -10.11 -6.29 8.18
CA GLY A 49 -9.22 -5.34 8.84
C GLY A 49 -8.68 -5.91 10.15
N ILE A 50 -7.37 -5.90 10.35
CA ILE A 50 -6.70 -6.33 11.59
C ILE A 50 -5.92 -5.17 12.16
N HIS A 51 -6.35 -4.68 13.32
CA HIS A 51 -5.75 -3.53 14.01
C HIS A 51 -5.54 -3.88 15.49
N PRO A 52 -4.40 -4.49 15.87
CA PRO A 52 -4.11 -4.87 17.24
C PRO A 52 -4.02 -3.62 18.13
N SER A 53 -4.64 -3.70 19.31
CA SER A 53 -4.54 -2.65 20.33
C SER A 53 -3.23 -2.71 21.14
N ILE A 54 -2.44 -3.78 20.99
CA ILE A 54 -1.23 -4.03 21.78
C ILE A 54 0.02 -3.82 20.91
N LEU A 55 1.06 -3.23 21.49
CA LEU A 55 2.35 -2.92 20.85
C LEU A 55 3.19 -4.14 20.43
N ARG A 56 2.65 -5.36 20.53
CA ARG A 56 3.37 -6.58 20.10
C ARG A 56 2.84 -7.01 18.74
N PRO A 57 3.68 -6.95 17.70
CA PRO A 57 3.31 -7.44 16.38
C PRO A 57 3.00 -8.93 16.45
N ASN A 58 1.76 -9.31 16.15
CA ASN A 58 1.40 -10.71 15.98
C ASN A 58 1.68 -11.14 14.54
N SER A 59 2.24 -12.33 14.38
CA SER A 59 2.27 -13.00 13.08
C SER A 59 0.86 -13.39 12.68
N LEU A 60 0.54 -13.22 11.41
CA LEU A 60 -0.73 -13.75 10.89
C LEU A 60 -0.65 -15.28 10.79
N PRO A 61 -1.70 -16.00 11.21
CA PRO A 61 -1.73 -17.45 11.07
C PRO A 61 -1.76 -17.84 9.59
N HIS A 62 -1.06 -18.92 9.24
CA HIS A 62 -0.87 -19.33 7.84
C HIS A 62 -2.20 -19.55 7.08
N VAL A 63 -3.27 -19.90 7.79
CA VAL A 63 -4.60 -20.12 7.19
C VAL A 63 -5.14 -18.87 6.47
N ILE A 64 -4.69 -17.65 6.83
CA ILE A 64 -5.12 -16.43 6.13
C ILE A 64 -4.86 -16.51 4.62
N TYR A 65 -3.74 -17.10 4.20
CA TYR A 65 -3.30 -17.12 2.81
C TYR A 65 -4.22 -17.96 1.91
N ASP A 66 -5.13 -18.76 2.48
CA ASP A 66 -6.16 -19.53 1.78
C ASP A 66 -7.47 -18.72 1.53
N ALA A 67 -7.56 -17.46 1.95
CA ALA A 67 -8.77 -16.62 1.84
C ALA A 67 -9.07 -16.17 0.39
N LYS A 68 -9.54 -17.10 -0.46
CA LYS A 68 -9.78 -16.90 -1.91
C LYS A 68 -10.79 -15.82 -2.26
N LYS A 69 -11.75 -15.55 -1.37
CA LYS A 69 -12.83 -14.58 -1.59
C LYS A 69 -12.51 -13.19 -1.03
N LEU A 70 -11.36 -13.05 -0.36
CA LEU A 70 -10.95 -11.78 0.22
C LEU A 70 -10.67 -10.77 -0.89
N LYS A 71 -11.40 -9.65 -0.85
CA LYS A 71 -11.29 -8.48 -1.73
C LYS A 71 -10.51 -7.36 -1.08
N THR A 72 -10.64 -7.17 0.23
CA THR A 72 -9.95 -6.11 0.96
C THR A 72 -9.20 -6.69 2.15
N LEU A 73 -7.91 -6.38 2.25
CA LEU A 73 -7.07 -6.71 3.40
C LEU A 73 -6.40 -5.46 3.93
N SER A 74 -6.73 -5.09 5.16
CA SER A 74 -6.10 -3.99 5.90
C SER A 74 -5.39 -4.55 7.12
N LEU A 75 -4.07 -4.36 7.20
CA LEU A 75 -3.24 -4.81 8.30
C LEU A 75 -2.58 -3.59 8.94
N SER A 76 -2.71 -3.47 10.26
CA SER A 76 -1.97 -2.47 11.03
C SER A 76 -1.17 -3.13 12.14
N LYS A 77 0.09 -2.73 12.36
CA LYS A 77 0.93 -3.20 13.48
C LYS A 77 1.05 -4.74 13.55
N CYS A 78 1.03 -5.41 12.40
CA CYS A 78 1.16 -6.87 12.26
C CYS A 78 2.52 -7.24 11.66
N LYS A 79 2.98 -8.48 11.90
CA LYS A 79 4.04 -9.08 11.09
C LYS A 79 3.41 -9.77 9.90
N PHE A 80 3.56 -9.18 8.72
CA PHE A 80 3.12 -9.80 7.47
C PHE A 80 4.28 -10.54 6.82
N GLU A 81 4.85 -11.45 7.60
CA GLU A 81 5.98 -12.28 7.20
C GLU A 81 5.50 -13.70 6.93
N PHE A 82 5.98 -14.24 5.82
CA PHE A 82 5.75 -15.62 5.41
C PHE A 82 6.96 -16.16 4.67
N ASP A 83 7.11 -17.47 4.67
CA ASP A 83 8.16 -18.14 3.93
C ASP A 83 7.76 -18.22 2.44
N ILE A 84 8.51 -17.51 1.61
CA ILE A 84 8.25 -17.38 0.16
C ILE A 84 8.32 -18.74 -0.54
N SER A 85 9.10 -19.69 -0.02
CA SER A 85 9.31 -21.02 -0.60
C SER A 85 8.16 -21.98 -0.34
N THR A 86 7.45 -21.81 0.78
CA THR A 86 6.41 -22.74 1.23
C THR A 86 5.01 -22.14 1.23
N THR A 87 4.88 -20.82 1.31
CA THR A 87 3.58 -20.15 1.41
C THR A 87 2.96 -19.96 0.02
N ASP A 88 1.79 -20.56 -0.19
CA ASP A 88 0.96 -20.34 -1.37
C ASP A 88 -0.10 -19.26 -1.08
N ILE A 89 0.10 -18.06 -1.61
CA ILE A 89 -0.85 -16.96 -1.48
C ILE A 89 -1.99 -17.17 -2.48
N ARG A 90 -3.21 -17.36 -1.96
CA ARG A 90 -4.43 -17.62 -2.75
C ARG A 90 -5.43 -16.49 -2.73
N PHE A 91 -4.97 -15.27 -2.53
CA PHE A 91 -5.77 -14.04 -2.57
C PHE A 91 -6.23 -13.67 -4.00
N CYS A 92 -6.96 -14.57 -4.66
CA CYS A 92 -7.34 -14.44 -6.08
C CYS A 92 -8.26 -13.23 -6.36
N CYS A 93 -9.05 -12.82 -5.37
CA CYS A 93 -10.01 -11.72 -5.49
C CYS A 93 -9.54 -10.43 -4.83
N LEU A 94 -8.29 -10.35 -4.35
CA LEU A 94 -7.83 -9.19 -3.58
C LEU A 94 -7.69 -7.97 -4.49
N GLU A 95 -8.53 -6.98 -4.24
CA GLU A 95 -8.65 -5.71 -4.97
C GLU A 95 -7.99 -4.56 -4.18
N ALA A 96 -7.96 -4.62 -2.85
CA ALA A 96 -7.36 -3.59 -2.00
C ALA A 96 -6.47 -4.18 -0.91
N LEU A 97 -5.22 -3.73 -0.85
CA LEU A 97 -4.25 -4.08 0.18
C LEU A 97 -3.74 -2.80 0.87
N SER A 98 -3.96 -2.71 2.17
CA SER A 98 -3.46 -1.61 3.01
C SER A 98 -2.59 -2.17 4.13
N LEU A 99 -1.32 -1.75 4.16
CA LEU A 99 -0.35 -2.13 5.18
C LEU A 99 0.07 -0.88 5.95
N ASN A 100 -0.05 -0.92 7.27
CA ASN A 100 0.22 0.22 8.14
C ASN A 100 1.06 -0.21 9.36
N HIS A 101 2.28 0.32 9.54
CA HIS A 101 3.20 -0.17 10.58
C HIS A 101 3.43 -1.70 10.50
N VAL A 102 3.53 -2.23 9.29
CA VAL A 102 3.73 -3.67 9.04
C VAL A 102 5.18 -3.91 8.65
N HIS A 103 5.78 -4.96 9.20
CA HIS A 103 7.06 -5.47 8.71
C HIS A 103 6.83 -6.47 7.57
N ILE A 104 7.43 -6.20 6.41
CA ILE A 104 7.41 -7.03 5.21
C ILE A 104 8.71 -6.82 4.44
N SER A 105 9.32 -7.87 3.92
CA SER A 105 10.53 -7.75 3.09
C SER A 105 10.22 -7.42 1.62
N ASP A 106 11.18 -6.86 0.90
CA ASP A 106 11.07 -6.60 -0.56
C ASP A 106 10.60 -7.86 -1.33
N ALA A 107 11.15 -9.03 -1.00
CA ALA A 107 10.81 -10.28 -1.65
C ALA A 107 9.39 -10.77 -1.32
N GLN A 108 8.92 -10.54 -0.09
CA GLN A 108 7.54 -10.85 0.30
C GLN A 108 6.54 -9.91 -0.37
N LEU A 109 6.84 -8.61 -0.45
CA LEU A 109 5.99 -7.65 -1.17
C LEU A 109 5.87 -8.03 -2.65
N GLN A 110 7.01 -8.33 -3.30
CA GLN A 110 7.05 -8.80 -4.68
C GLN A 110 6.22 -10.07 -4.88
N ARG A 111 6.32 -11.03 -3.95
CA ARG A 111 5.53 -12.26 -3.98
C ARG A 111 4.02 -12.00 -3.88
N VAL A 112 3.59 -11.00 -3.09
CA VAL A 112 2.18 -10.59 -3.02
C VAL A 112 1.74 -10.00 -4.36
N ILE A 113 2.53 -9.10 -4.94
CA ILE A 113 2.29 -8.46 -6.24
C ILE A 113 2.10 -9.50 -7.35
N GLU A 114 2.97 -10.51 -7.41
CA GLU A 114 2.91 -11.58 -8.42
C GLU A 114 1.70 -12.50 -8.28
N ARG A 115 1.15 -12.65 -7.07
CA ARG A 115 0.05 -13.58 -6.78
C ARG A 115 -1.32 -12.90 -6.75
N CYS A 116 -1.36 -11.59 -6.55
CA CYS A 116 -2.58 -10.82 -6.34
C CYS A 116 -2.81 -9.84 -7.50
N LEU A 117 -3.01 -10.36 -8.71
CA LEU A 117 -3.10 -9.56 -9.95
C LEU A 117 -4.39 -8.70 -10.05
N SER A 118 -5.35 -8.94 -9.16
CA SER A 118 -6.62 -8.19 -9.10
C SER A 118 -6.52 -6.87 -8.33
N ILE A 119 -5.36 -6.56 -7.74
CA ILE A 119 -5.17 -5.36 -6.91
C ILE A 119 -5.39 -4.09 -7.74
N ARG A 120 -6.31 -3.25 -7.25
CA ARG A 120 -6.61 -1.89 -7.73
C ARG A 120 -6.08 -0.81 -6.80
N THR A 121 -5.95 -1.13 -5.50
CA THR A 121 -5.45 -0.21 -4.48
C THR A 121 -4.35 -0.87 -3.67
N LEU A 122 -3.16 -0.26 -3.65
CA LEU A 122 -2.05 -0.65 -2.80
C LEU A 122 -1.61 0.55 -1.95
N SER A 123 -1.67 0.38 -0.63
CA SER A 123 -1.29 1.42 0.31
C SER A 123 -0.28 0.89 1.32
N LEU A 124 0.88 1.55 1.40
CA LEU A 124 1.98 1.24 2.30
C LEU A 124 2.24 2.45 3.20
N TYR A 125 2.02 2.30 4.49
CA TYR A 125 2.23 3.36 5.48
C TYR A 125 3.14 2.87 6.59
N TYR A 126 4.23 3.59 6.86
CA TYR A 126 5.17 3.24 7.94
C TYR A 126 5.61 1.77 7.91
N CYS A 127 5.72 1.17 6.72
CA CYS A 127 6.14 -0.22 6.59
C CYS A 127 7.65 -0.32 6.75
N GLU A 128 8.10 -1.38 7.41
CA GLU A 128 9.50 -1.67 7.67
C GLU A 128 9.92 -2.96 6.95
N GLY A 129 11.21 -3.15 6.71
CA GLY A 129 11.74 -4.32 5.99
C GLY A 129 11.75 -4.19 4.47
N ILE A 130 11.06 -3.17 3.93
CA ILE A 130 11.11 -2.81 2.51
C ILE A 130 12.09 -1.67 2.27
N SER A 131 12.78 -1.76 1.14
CA SER A 131 13.65 -0.72 0.59
C SER A 131 13.23 -0.32 -0.83
N LYS A 132 12.48 -1.18 -1.53
CA LYS A 132 12.02 -0.97 -2.90
C LYS A 132 10.55 -1.31 -3.03
N CYS A 133 9.81 -0.47 -3.78
CA CYS A 133 8.44 -0.77 -4.18
C CYS A 133 8.39 -0.81 -5.72
N HIS A 134 8.63 -1.98 -6.28
CA HIS A 134 8.65 -2.21 -7.72
C HIS A 134 7.41 -2.97 -8.12
N ILE A 135 6.53 -2.33 -8.89
CA ILE A 135 5.24 -2.87 -9.27
C ILE A 135 5.23 -3.09 -10.77
N PHE A 136 5.27 -4.37 -11.13
CA PHE A 136 5.13 -4.86 -12.49
C PHE A 136 3.98 -5.88 -12.52
N GLY A 137 3.17 -5.83 -13.57
CA GLY A 137 2.10 -6.82 -13.79
C GLY A 137 0.77 -6.56 -13.08
N LEU A 138 0.67 -5.57 -12.17
CA LEU A 138 -0.63 -5.12 -11.63
C LEU A 138 -1.33 -4.20 -12.64
N VAL A 139 -1.80 -4.78 -13.73
CA VAL A 139 -2.40 -4.04 -14.85
C VAL A 139 -3.64 -3.26 -14.44
N HIS A 140 -4.35 -3.67 -13.38
CA HIS A 140 -5.56 -3.03 -12.87
C HIS A 140 -5.31 -2.04 -11.72
N LEU A 141 -4.04 -1.77 -11.36
CA LEU A 141 -3.72 -0.84 -10.28
C LEU A 141 -4.15 0.58 -10.66
N GLU A 142 -5.00 1.17 -9.83
CA GLU A 142 -5.54 2.53 -9.98
C GLU A 142 -4.98 3.48 -8.92
N TYR A 143 -4.68 2.98 -7.73
CA TYR A 143 -4.26 3.78 -6.58
C TYR A 143 -3.01 3.18 -5.93
N LEU A 144 -1.95 3.96 -5.88
CA LEU A 144 -0.72 3.59 -5.19
C LEU A 144 -0.32 4.69 -4.21
N THR A 145 -0.22 4.32 -2.94
CA THR A 145 0.31 5.20 -1.90
C THR A 145 1.45 4.52 -1.17
N ALA A 146 2.58 5.20 -1.07
CA ALA A 146 3.69 4.80 -0.22
C ALA A 146 4.12 5.98 0.64
N SER A 147 4.02 5.86 1.95
CA SER A 147 4.38 6.95 2.86
C SER A 147 5.17 6.45 4.07
N TYR A 148 6.21 7.21 4.44
CA TYR A 148 7.04 6.95 5.61
C TYR A 148 7.67 5.55 5.65
N CYS A 149 7.92 4.96 4.49
CA CYS A 149 8.49 3.61 4.34
C CYS A 149 10.00 3.64 4.09
N LYS A 150 10.62 4.83 4.00
CA LYS A 150 12.06 5.03 3.76
C LYS A 150 12.57 4.28 2.52
N LEU A 151 11.77 4.31 1.45
CA LEU A 151 12.08 3.62 0.21
C LEU A 151 13.23 4.31 -0.53
N HIS A 152 14.13 3.52 -1.08
CA HIS A 152 15.20 3.99 -1.96
C HIS A 152 14.72 4.12 -3.40
N SER A 153 13.73 3.30 -3.80
CA SER A 153 13.20 3.29 -5.17
C SER A 153 11.73 2.88 -5.21
N VAL A 154 10.94 3.60 -6.01
CA VAL A 154 9.57 3.26 -6.38
C VAL A 154 9.44 3.28 -7.90
N ILE A 155 9.16 2.12 -8.48
CA ILE A 155 8.97 1.96 -9.92
C ILE A 155 7.60 1.32 -10.14
N VAL A 156 6.75 1.95 -10.94
CA VAL A 156 5.39 1.46 -11.19
C VAL A 156 5.08 1.43 -12.68
N GLU A 157 4.69 0.25 -13.17
CA GLU A 157 4.14 0.06 -14.50
C GLU A 157 2.67 -0.38 -14.38
N ALA A 158 1.77 0.61 -14.42
CA ALA A 158 0.32 0.40 -14.30
C ALA A 158 -0.43 1.30 -15.30
N PRO A 159 -1.05 0.75 -16.36
CA PRO A 159 -1.66 1.52 -17.43
C PRO A 159 -2.93 2.28 -17.02
N TYR A 160 -3.58 1.85 -15.94
CA TYR A 160 -4.78 2.49 -15.39
C TYR A 160 -4.52 3.26 -14.09
N LEU A 161 -3.25 3.58 -13.78
CA LEU A 161 -2.91 4.33 -12.58
C LEU A 161 -3.56 5.72 -12.62
N ARG A 162 -4.35 6.05 -11.60
CA ARG A 162 -5.08 7.32 -11.46
C ARG A 162 -4.49 8.20 -10.37
N CYS A 163 -3.98 7.59 -9.31
CA CYS A 163 -3.44 8.28 -8.16
C CYS A 163 -2.10 7.66 -7.77
N PHE A 164 -1.06 8.49 -7.70
CA PHE A 164 0.24 8.11 -7.19
C PHE A 164 0.68 9.10 -6.11
N ILE A 165 0.83 8.60 -4.88
CA ILE A 165 1.22 9.39 -3.72
C ILE A 165 2.47 8.76 -3.11
N TYR A 166 3.57 9.50 -3.12
CA TYR A 166 4.78 9.17 -2.40
C TYR A 166 5.10 10.26 -1.40
N ASN A 167 5.08 9.94 -0.11
CA ASN A 167 5.31 10.92 0.95
C ASN A 167 6.36 10.44 1.96
N GLU A 168 7.52 11.09 1.97
CA GLU A 168 8.57 10.84 2.95
C GLU A 168 8.94 12.13 3.69
N TYR A 169 8.74 12.13 5.01
CA TYR A 169 9.14 13.24 5.86
C TYR A 169 10.15 12.75 6.89
N THR A 170 11.39 13.20 6.76
CA THR A 170 12.40 13.03 7.81
C THR A 170 13.01 14.38 8.17
N GLU A 171 13.20 14.61 9.47
CA GLU A 171 13.89 15.79 10.02
C GLU A 171 15.41 15.61 9.99
N GLN A 172 15.92 14.40 9.73
CA GLN A 172 17.35 14.13 9.62
C GLN A 172 17.84 14.20 8.17
N ASP A 173 18.87 15.03 7.94
CA ASP A 173 19.56 15.34 6.67
C ASP A 173 20.27 14.16 5.97
N ASN A 174 20.06 12.91 6.41
CA ASN A 174 20.84 11.75 5.96
C ASN A 174 20.05 10.72 5.13
N VAL A 175 18.78 10.99 4.78
CA VAL A 175 18.01 10.08 3.92
C VAL A 175 18.31 10.37 2.46
N LEU A 176 18.86 9.38 1.76
CA LEU A 176 19.05 9.44 0.32
C LEU A 176 17.70 9.63 -0.36
N PRO A 177 17.59 10.55 -1.33
CA PRO A 177 16.32 10.84 -1.96
C PRO A 177 15.84 9.61 -2.76
N CYS A 178 14.54 9.34 -2.73
CA CYS A 178 13.94 8.18 -3.40
C CYS A 178 13.94 8.35 -4.92
N GLU A 179 14.37 7.32 -5.65
CA GLU A 179 14.21 7.26 -7.11
C GLU A 179 12.79 6.87 -7.47
N ILE A 180 12.10 7.70 -8.26
CA ILE A 180 10.72 7.45 -8.69
C ILE A 180 10.63 7.35 -10.21
N ALA A 181 10.04 6.27 -10.71
CA ALA A 181 9.74 6.08 -12.11
C ALA A 181 8.32 5.55 -12.32
N ILE A 182 7.50 6.31 -13.06
CA ILE A 182 6.15 5.94 -13.47
C ILE A 182 6.21 5.57 -14.96
N LEU A 183 6.09 4.28 -15.27
CA LEU A 183 6.27 3.68 -16.60
C LEU A 183 4.93 3.38 -17.31
N GLY A 184 3.81 3.81 -16.74
CA GLY A 184 2.46 3.63 -17.28
C GLY A 184 1.52 4.75 -16.84
N GLY A 185 0.23 4.63 -17.14
CA GLY A 185 -0.78 5.57 -16.66
C GLY A 185 -0.74 6.94 -17.33
N TYR A 186 -0.04 7.08 -18.46
CA TYR A 186 0.15 8.34 -19.19
C TYR A 186 -1.14 9.14 -19.42
N ASN A 187 -2.23 8.45 -19.74
CA ASN A 187 -3.53 9.10 -20.01
C ASN A 187 -4.54 8.95 -18.85
N THR A 188 -4.17 8.35 -17.72
CA THR A 188 -5.11 8.07 -16.63
C THR A 188 -4.72 8.74 -15.33
N LEU A 189 -3.44 9.09 -15.15
CA LEU A 189 -2.94 9.71 -13.93
C LEU A 189 -3.58 11.10 -13.74
N GLN A 190 -4.29 11.26 -12.62
CA GLN A 190 -5.05 12.45 -12.24
C GLN A 190 -4.42 13.16 -11.03
N THR A 191 -3.94 12.37 -10.06
CA THR A 191 -3.31 12.88 -8.83
C THR A 191 -1.88 12.38 -8.74
N LEU A 192 -0.94 13.30 -8.58
CA LEU A 192 0.48 13.05 -8.36
C LEU A 192 0.97 13.86 -7.17
N GLU A 193 1.30 13.19 -6.07
CA GLU A 193 1.88 13.84 -4.88
C GLU A 193 3.25 13.23 -4.59
N LEU A 194 4.30 14.05 -4.60
CA LEU A 194 5.67 13.61 -4.37
C LEU A 194 6.35 14.49 -3.30
N THR A 195 6.45 13.96 -2.09
CA THR A 195 7.20 14.57 -0.99
C THR A 195 8.44 13.73 -0.66
N GLY A 196 9.62 14.36 -0.66
CA GLY A 196 10.89 13.67 -0.33
C GLY A 196 11.47 12.78 -1.44
N ALA A 197 11.05 12.99 -2.68
CA ALA A 197 11.55 12.30 -3.88
C ALA A 197 12.74 13.03 -4.54
N SER A 198 13.64 12.30 -5.22
CA SER A 198 14.63 12.92 -6.12
C SER A 198 14.01 13.15 -7.49
N ILE A 199 13.74 14.41 -7.82
CA ILE A 199 13.25 14.77 -9.16
C ILE A 199 14.16 15.87 -9.72
N THR A 200 14.65 15.64 -10.94
CA THR A 200 15.40 16.62 -11.73
C THR A 200 14.47 17.57 -12.48
N ASP A 201 14.96 18.75 -12.88
CA ASP A 201 14.20 19.74 -13.67
C ASP A 201 13.67 19.12 -14.97
N GLN A 202 14.44 18.21 -15.57
CA GLN A 202 14.02 17.51 -16.76
C GLN A 202 12.87 16.53 -16.47
N GLN A 203 12.95 15.75 -15.40
CA GLN A 203 11.86 14.87 -15.00
C GLN A 203 10.60 15.67 -14.64
N PHE A 204 10.75 16.83 -14.03
CA PHE A 204 9.61 17.73 -13.75
C PHE A 204 8.93 18.21 -15.03
N ARG A 205 9.70 18.69 -16.02
CA ARG A 205 9.13 19.06 -17.34
C ARG A 205 8.48 17.87 -18.04
N ASP A 206 9.13 16.70 -17.98
CA ASP A 206 8.62 15.48 -18.57
C ASP A 206 7.27 15.04 -17.97
N ILE A 207 6.97 15.35 -16.70
CA ILE A 207 5.70 15.00 -16.07
C ILE A 207 4.53 15.60 -16.86
N PHE A 208 4.58 16.88 -17.21
CA PHE A 208 3.50 17.52 -17.96
C PHE A 208 3.36 16.99 -19.38
N CYS A 209 4.48 16.61 -20.02
CA CYS A 209 4.45 15.97 -21.34
C CYS A 209 3.91 14.53 -21.29
N LYS A 210 4.26 13.78 -20.24
CA LYS A 210 3.91 12.36 -20.09
C LYS A 210 2.50 12.15 -19.53
N PHE A 211 2.00 13.07 -18.72
CA PHE A 211 0.76 12.93 -17.96
C PHE A 211 -0.16 14.14 -18.17
N PRO A 212 -0.75 14.31 -19.38
CA PRO A 212 -1.58 15.47 -19.71
C PRO A 212 -2.87 15.61 -18.88
N ASN A 213 -3.29 14.56 -18.17
CA ASN A 213 -4.56 14.52 -17.43
C ASN A 213 -4.42 14.76 -15.91
N ILE A 214 -3.24 15.17 -15.43
CA ILE A 214 -3.04 15.52 -14.03
C ILE A 214 -3.88 16.75 -13.68
N SER A 215 -4.78 16.60 -12.71
CA SER A 215 -5.59 17.68 -12.13
C SER A 215 -5.07 18.13 -10.77
N GLU A 216 -4.36 17.25 -10.06
CA GLU A 216 -3.80 17.50 -8.73
C GLU A 216 -2.31 17.14 -8.75
N LEU A 217 -1.46 18.15 -8.54
CA LEU A 217 -0.01 17.99 -8.47
C LEU A 217 0.50 18.64 -7.19
N GLU A 218 1.01 17.82 -6.27
CA GLU A 218 1.70 18.31 -5.07
C GLU A 218 3.17 17.89 -5.10
N LEU A 219 4.05 18.86 -4.93
CA LEU A 219 5.49 18.67 -4.93
C LEU A 219 6.07 19.40 -3.71
N ALA A 220 6.46 18.67 -2.67
CA ALA A 220 7.10 19.21 -1.48
C ALA A 220 8.54 18.67 -1.20
N ARG A 221 9.41 19.57 -0.70
CA ARG A 221 10.83 19.41 -0.29
C ARG A 221 11.88 19.40 -1.41
N ARG A 222 13.10 19.87 -1.04
CA ARG A 222 14.27 20.22 -1.88
C ARG A 222 14.37 19.48 -3.21
N TYR A 223 13.72 20.03 -4.23
CA TYR A 223 14.12 19.76 -5.59
C TYR A 223 15.42 20.50 -5.88
N LYS A 224 16.33 19.89 -6.64
CA LYS A 224 17.44 20.64 -7.25
C LYS A 224 16.93 21.46 -8.46
N LEU A 225 15.75 22.08 -8.33
CA LEU A 225 15.15 22.94 -9.34
C LEU A 225 15.94 24.24 -9.39
N ASN A 226 16.99 24.23 -10.21
CA ASN A 226 17.86 25.39 -10.36
C ASN A 226 17.29 26.37 -11.39
N ASN A 227 16.44 25.91 -12.31
CA ASN A 227 15.91 26.73 -13.41
C ASN A 227 14.45 26.37 -13.74
N ILE A 228 13.49 26.93 -13.00
CA ILE A 228 12.08 26.87 -13.38
C ILE A 228 11.73 28.18 -14.11
N GLU A 229 11.60 28.12 -15.43
CA GLU A 229 10.78 29.08 -16.18
C GLU A 229 9.45 28.37 -16.49
N ILE A 230 8.34 29.01 -16.12
CA ILE A 230 6.96 28.53 -16.33
C ILE A 230 6.47 29.04 -17.69
#